data_AF-A0A6M2DPN7-F1
#
_entry.id   AF-A0A6M2DPN7-F1
#
_cell.length_a   1.000
_cell.length_b   1.000
_cell.length_c   1.000
_cell.angle_alpha   90.00
_cell.angle_beta   90.00
_cell.angle_gamma   90.00
#
_symmetry.space_group_name_H-M   'P 1'
#
loop_
_entity.id
_entity.type
_entity.pdbx_description
1 polymer ?
#
loop_
_entity_poly.entity_id
_entity_poly.type
_entity_poly.pdbx_seq_one_letter_code
_entity_poly.pdbx_strand_id
1 'polypeptide(L)'
;QEAVDGGSFGGGVPMSYHSMFLPTQGEHSALWKCRSCGKKVSNRWHHYHSHTTERSLCPYCPASYSRVDSLRTHIRFKHTQLLLLKQ
;
A
#
# COMPACT_ATOMS: atom_id res chain seq x y z
N GLN A 1 -27.47 7.84 -27.42
CA GLN A 1 -27.66 7.05 -26.19
C GLN A 1 -26.31 6.96 -25.48
N GLU A 2 -26.14 7.88 -24.53
CA GLU A 2 -25.28 7.86 -23.33
C GLU A 2 -23.77 7.74 -23.49
N ALA A 3 -23.12 8.90 -23.32
CA ALA A 3 -21.71 9.13 -23.08
C ALA A 3 -21.37 9.03 -21.58
N VAL A 4 -20.12 8.68 -21.26
CA VAL A 4 -19.22 9.11 -20.15
C VAL A 4 -18.06 8.08 -20.08
N ASP A 5 -16.79 8.34 -19.80
CA ASP A 5 -16.02 9.55 -19.55
C ASP A 5 -14.53 9.24 -19.80
N GLY A 6 -13.72 10.28 -19.95
CA GLY A 6 -12.27 10.18 -20.11
C GLY A 6 -11.56 9.66 -18.85
N GLY A 7 -10.26 9.36 -19.00
CA GLY A 7 -9.45 8.94 -17.85
C GLY A 7 -8.04 8.51 -18.22
N SER A 8 -7.23 9.45 -18.73
CA SER A 8 -5.78 9.36 -18.61
C SER A 8 -5.43 9.39 -17.12
N PHE A 9 -5.04 8.26 -16.52
CA PHE A 9 -4.56 8.24 -15.13
C PHE A 9 -3.03 8.17 -15.10
N GLY A 10 -2.41 9.23 -15.61
CA GLY A 10 -1.13 9.68 -15.09
C GLY A 10 -1.35 10.24 -13.69
N GLY A 11 -0.98 9.49 -12.66
CA GLY A 11 -1.15 9.90 -11.27
C GLY A 11 -1.09 8.69 -10.35
N GLY A 12 0.10 8.41 -9.81
CA GLY A 12 0.31 7.38 -8.81
C GLY A 12 -0.40 7.71 -7.50
N VAL A 13 -1.71 7.44 -7.44
CA VAL A 13 -2.44 7.41 -6.18
C VAL A 13 -2.11 6.06 -5.51
N PRO A 14 -1.66 6.03 -4.24
CA PRO A 14 -1.43 4.77 -3.55
C PRO A 14 -2.76 4.00 -3.45
N MET A 15 -2.89 2.94 -4.25
CA MET A 15 -4.11 2.12 -4.28
C MET A 15 -4.30 1.44 -2.92
N SER A 16 -5.38 1.80 -2.22
CA SER A 16 -5.77 1.17 -0.96
C SER A 16 -6.15 -0.31 -1.18
N TYR A 17 -6.00 -1.15 -0.15
CA TYR A 17 -6.36 -2.57 -0.17
C TYR A 17 -7.72 -2.83 -0.84
N HIS A 18 -8.72 -2.01 -0.50
CA HIS A 18 -10.10 -2.17 -0.99
C HIS A 18 -10.25 -1.87 -2.49
N SER A 19 -9.43 -0.98 -3.05
CA SER A 19 -9.50 -0.57 -4.47
C SER A 19 -8.51 -1.32 -5.37
N MET A 20 -7.61 -2.14 -4.82
CA MET A 20 -6.58 -2.84 -5.58
C MET A 20 -7.11 -4.08 -6.32
N PHE A 21 -8.25 -4.64 -5.93
CA PHE A 21 -8.72 -5.93 -6.45
C PHE A 21 -10.13 -5.88 -7.05
N LEU A 22 -10.26 -6.46 -8.23
CA LEU A 22 -11.55 -6.63 -8.92
C LEU A 22 -11.94 -8.11 -8.93
N PRO A 23 -13.23 -8.44 -8.69
CA PRO A 23 -13.70 -9.82 -8.82
C PRO A 23 -13.61 -10.24 -10.29
N THR A 24 -13.04 -11.42 -10.57
CA THR A 24 -13.12 -12.01 -11.91
C THR A 24 -14.28 -12.98 -11.94
N GLN A 25 -15.40 -12.58 -12.55
CA GLN A 25 -16.56 -13.45 -12.75
C GLN A 25 -16.22 -14.49 -13.82
N GLY A 26 -15.94 -15.71 -13.37
CA GLY A 26 -15.63 -16.88 -14.19
C GLY A 26 -15.91 -18.13 -13.36
N GLU A 27 -16.85 -18.94 -13.84
CA GLU A 27 -17.72 -19.90 -13.15
C GLU A 27 -17.11 -20.91 -12.17
N HIS A 28 -15.80 -21.02 -11.95
CA HIS A 28 -15.25 -22.12 -11.13
C HIS A 28 -14.12 -21.77 -10.15
N SER A 29 -13.85 -20.50 -9.85
CA SER A 29 -12.93 -20.12 -8.76
C SER A 29 -13.07 -18.63 -8.39
N ALA A 30 -13.21 -18.31 -7.11
CA ALA A 30 -13.22 -16.94 -6.59
C ALA A 30 -11.83 -16.28 -6.72
N LEU A 31 -11.46 -15.94 -7.95
CA LEU A 31 -10.22 -15.25 -8.28
C LEU A 31 -10.43 -13.73 -8.32
N TRP A 32 -9.35 -13.02 -8.04
CA TRP A 32 -9.33 -11.57 -7.95
C TRP A 32 -8.22 -11.03 -8.84
N LYS A 33 -8.54 -10.05 -9.68
CA LYS A 33 -7.57 -9.37 -10.54
C LYS A 33 -7.00 -8.17 -9.82
N CYS A 34 -5.69 -8.14 -9.62
CA CYS A 34 -4.98 -6.99 -9.10
C CYS A 34 -4.88 -5.90 -10.17
N ARG A 35 -5.32 -4.69 -9.85
CA ARG A 35 -5.20 -3.51 -10.72
C ARG A 35 -3.77 -2.96 -10.77
N SER A 36 -2.98 -3.18 -9.71
CA SER A 36 -1.60 -2.70 -9.60
C SER A 36 -0.63 -3.43 -10.55
N CYS A 37 -0.77 -4.75 -10.72
CA CYS A 37 0.12 -5.55 -11.58
C CYS A 37 -0.59 -6.46 -12.58
N GLY A 38 -1.93 -6.40 -12.67
CA GLY A 38 -2.72 -7.18 -13.61
C GLY A 38 -2.88 -8.66 -13.28
N LYS A 39 -2.22 -9.18 -12.23
CA LYS A 39 -2.22 -10.61 -11.87
C LYS A 39 -3.58 -11.06 -11.32
N LYS A 40 -4.01 -12.27 -11.71
CA LYS A 40 -5.15 -12.96 -11.11
C LYS A 40 -4.64 -13.79 -9.92
N VAL A 41 -5.23 -13.58 -8.75
CA VAL A 41 -4.84 -14.25 -7.50
C VAL A 41 -6.06 -14.78 -6.77
N SER A 42 -5.94 -15.94 -6.13
CA SER A 42 -6.98 -16.45 -5.23
C SER A 42 -6.95 -15.74 -3.88
N ASN A 43 -5.75 -15.44 -3.36
CA ASN A 43 -5.57 -14.76 -2.08
C ASN A 43 -5.15 -13.28 -2.26
N ARG A 44 -6.13 -12.38 -2.14
CA ARG A 44 -5.91 -10.93 -2.21
C ARG A 44 -5.05 -10.38 -1.08
N TRP A 45 -5.17 -10.92 0.14
CA TRP A 45 -4.46 -10.42 1.31
C TRP A 45 -2.96 -10.62 1.16
N HIS A 46 -2.54 -11.84 0.85
CA HIS A 46 -1.12 -12.14 0.62
C HIS A 46 -0.56 -11.34 -0.56
N HIS A 47 -1.33 -11.22 -1.63
CA HIS A 47 -0.93 -10.43 -2.79
C HIS A 47 -0.80 -8.94 -2.48
N TYR A 48 -1.70 -8.38 -1.67
CA TYR A 48 -1.63 -6.98 -1.25
C TYR A 48 -0.30 -6.68 -0.54
N HIS A 49 0.10 -7.52 0.42
CA HIS A 49 1.39 -7.38 1.11
C HIS A 49 2.62 -7.56 0.21
N SER A 50 2.49 -8.19 -0.95
CA SER A 50 3.58 -8.20 -1.94
C SER A 50 3.81 -6.84 -2.60
N HIS A 51 2.75 -6.01 -2.71
CA HIS A 51 2.84 -4.63 -3.18
C HIS A 51 3.15 -3.67 -2.03
N THR A 52 2.40 -3.80 -0.95
CA THR A 52 2.67 -3.11 0.30
C THR A 52 3.70 -3.90 1.08
N THR A 53 4.94 -3.84 0.60
CA THR A 53 6.06 -3.83 1.54
C THR A 53 5.82 -2.60 2.41
N GLU A 54 5.07 -2.77 3.51
CA GLU A 54 4.62 -1.68 4.39
C GLU A 54 5.84 -0.94 4.91
N ARG A 55 6.29 0.03 4.11
CA ARG A 55 7.40 0.87 4.45
C ARG A 55 6.87 1.85 5.47
N SER A 56 7.16 1.56 6.73
CA SER A 56 6.80 2.41 7.84
C SER A 56 7.56 3.74 7.68
N LEU A 57 6.82 4.81 7.40
CA LEU A 57 7.36 6.15 7.26
C LEU A 57 7.66 6.74 8.64
N CYS A 58 8.74 7.50 8.73
CA CYS A 58 9.01 8.27 9.93
C CYS A 58 8.07 9.48 10.01
N PRO A 59 7.40 9.74 11.14
CA PRO A 59 6.53 10.91 11.29
C PRO A 59 7.32 12.22 11.43
N TYR A 60 8.64 12.15 11.62
CA TYR A 60 9.49 13.32 11.87
C TYR A 60 10.47 13.63 10.71
N CYS A 61 10.55 12.78 9.70
CA CYS A 61 11.43 12.97 8.55
C CYS A 61 10.98 12.14 7.32
N PRO A 62 11.50 12.39 6.10
CA PRO A 62 11.08 11.66 4.90
C PRO A 62 11.65 10.22 4.81
N ALA A 63 12.19 9.67 5.89
CA ALA A 63 12.74 8.32 5.89
C ALA A 63 11.63 7.26 5.85
N SER A 64 11.86 6.18 5.08
CA SER A 64 10.95 5.05 4.93
C SER A 64 11.66 3.74 5.24
N TYR A 65 11.01 2.85 5.98
CA TYR A 65 11.61 1.61 6.47
C TYR A 65 10.75 0.41 6.15
N SER A 66 11.29 -0.62 5.50
CA SER A 66 10.55 -1.86 5.17
C SER A 66 10.08 -2.67 6.38
N ARG A 67 10.55 -2.32 7.59
CA ARG A 67 10.23 -2.98 8.85
C ARG A 67 9.95 -1.97 9.95
N VAL A 68 8.95 -2.26 10.79
CA VAL A 68 8.60 -1.46 11.97
C VAL A 68 9.76 -1.38 12.97
N ASP A 69 10.52 -2.46 13.15
CA ASP A 69 11.68 -2.49 14.06
C ASP A 69 12.75 -1.47 13.67
N SER A 70 13.03 -1.37 12.37
CA SER A 70 13.99 -0.42 11.81
C SER A 70 13.51 1.02 11.99
N LEU A 71 12.20 1.27 11.82
CA LEU A 71 11.61 2.57 12.11
C LEU A 71 11.73 2.95 13.59
N ARG A 72 11.43 2.03 14.51
CA ARG A 72 11.54 2.28 15.96
C ARG A 72 12.97 2.64 16.38
N THR A 73 13.95 1.89 15.87
CA THR A 73 15.38 2.18 16.09
C THR A 73 15.75 3.54 15.51
N HIS A 74 15.32 3.84 14.29
CA HIS A 74 15.55 5.15 13.68
C HIS A 74 14.99 6.30 14.53
N ILE A 75 13.74 6.23 14.98
CA ILE A 75 13.14 7.25 15.85
C ILE A 75 13.93 7.36 17.14
N ARG A 76 14.32 6.24 17.75
CA ARG A 76 15.09 6.24 18.99
C ARG A 76 16.47 6.89 18.87
N PHE A 77 17.15 6.79 17.72
CA PHE A 77 18.52 7.31 17.54
C PHE A 77 18.60 8.66 16.82
N LYS A 78 17.70 8.91 15.88
CA LYS A 78 17.69 10.15 15.06
C LYS A 78 16.71 11.18 15.58
N HIS A 79 15.66 10.74 16.27
CA HIS A 79 14.66 11.59 16.90
C HIS A 79 14.68 11.49 18.43
N THR A 80 15.79 11.00 19.02
CA THR A 80 16.01 10.90 20.47
C THR A 80 15.72 12.20 21.20
N GLN A 81 16.18 13.32 20.64
CA GLN A 81 16.02 14.64 21.27
C GLN A 81 14.56 15.10 21.30
N LEU A 82 13.72 14.64 20.36
CA LEU A 82 12.27 14.95 20.33
C LEU A 82 11.45 14.10 21.33
N LEU A 83 12.00 12.96 21.79
CA LEU A 83 11.36 12.11 22.81
C LEU A 83 11.61 12.63 24.24
N LEU A 84 12.66 13.41 24.45
CA LEU A 84 13.01 13.99 25.77
C LEU A 84 12.24 15.29 26.09
N LEU A 85 11.62 15.91 25.08
CA LEU A 85 10.82 17.14 25.21
C LEU A 85 9.34 16.87 25.55
N LYS A 86 8.95 15.61 25.75
CA LYS A 86 7.57 15.19 26.10
C LYS A 86 7.44 14.69 27.55
N GLN A 87 8.26 15.17 28.47
CA GLN A 87 8.02 15.03 29.91
C GLN A 87 7.47 16.33 30.49
#